data_AF-A0A0N8W7G6-F1
#
_entry.id   AF-A0A0N8W7G6-F1
#
_cell.length_a   1.000
_cell.length_b   1.000
_cell.length_c   1.000
_cell.angle_alpha   90.00
_cell.angle_beta   90.00
_cell.angle_gamma   90.00
#
_symmetry.space_group_name_H-M   'P 1'
#
loop_
_entity.id
_entity.type
_entity.pdbx_description
1 polymer ?
#
loop_
_entity_poly.entity_id
_entity_poly.type
_entity_poly.pdbx_seq_one_letter_code
_entity_poly.pdbx_strand_id
1 'polypeptide(L)'
;MINFGLGQCYEFYPLQRKQSIIPALPSGKSEIFEEDLEGVISSFNPDVHYSDIRIKDFRLIPWERKIKNIEKQLLRERITGKSISDQDEGLPYLEYNAQTRGDLEVEYKVNLQNQCQKSVVWFIGENSGDQYIKKIDCRKQWCPVCGGKGGTIHKSRMHSILNRFDVDKYNLRQFVFTIPESLRELFIDRENLNLLISYVKQTIEKFFGVPVFDKKGHIKKYKLEKGIIFYLHLFGDNEPGVYKPHVNVHILEDKKEKLALDNSVLESIKKYYLKKLKKFNETLTTVDVHYKFRIRKGQVLHALKYMSRPWNFADFEAVNNENLKKLLVLDLSGFQYLRFLGALSNCNYKDEMSLPSVQAECESKIEETLIPVCISPFDENKWKESLIEIDDGFYRIKKKGLNREPEKTKIIEEEEFRIDFLQ
;
A
#
# COMPACT_ATOMS: atom_id res chain seq x y z
N MET A 1 38.23 -32.81 5.01
CA MET A 1 37.31 -33.96 5.20
C MET A 1 36.52 -33.72 6.47
N ILE A 2 35.37 -33.05 6.39
CA ILE A 2 34.26 -33.15 7.35
C ILE A 2 32.98 -32.93 6.54
N ASN A 3 32.08 -33.90 6.66
CA ASN A 3 30.77 -34.04 6.02
C ASN A 3 29.70 -33.51 6.97
N PHE A 4 28.73 -32.73 6.49
CA PHE A 4 27.34 -32.55 6.99
C PHE A 4 26.65 -31.65 5.95
N GLY A 5 25.42 -31.84 5.48
CA GLY A 5 24.35 -32.79 5.77
C GLY A 5 23.21 -32.47 4.79
N LEU A 6 22.55 -33.51 4.30
CA LEU A 6 21.53 -33.50 3.26
C LEU A 6 20.24 -32.81 3.72
N GLY A 7 19.74 -31.86 2.93
CA GLY A 7 18.37 -31.34 2.98
C GLY A 7 17.61 -31.78 1.73
N GLN A 8 16.58 -32.61 1.91
CA GLN A 8 15.79 -33.26 0.87
C GLN A 8 15.02 -32.25 0.00
N CYS A 9 15.14 -32.38 -1.32
CA CYS A 9 14.27 -31.74 -2.30
C CYS A 9 13.09 -32.68 -2.60
N TYR A 10 11.86 -32.17 -2.46
CA TYR A 10 10.66 -32.86 -2.96
C TYR A 10 10.60 -32.70 -4.49
N GLU A 11 10.75 -33.81 -5.21
CA GLU A 11 10.46 -33.90 -6.65
C GLU A 11 8.95 -33.95 -6.88
N PHE A 12 8.42 -32.95 -7.58
CA PHE A 12 7.08 -33.02 -8.16
C PHE A 12 7.18 -33.61 -9.58
N TYR A 13 6.64 -34.82 -9.75
CA TYR A 13 6.44 -35.45 -11.05
C TYR A 13 5.43 -34.67 -11.89
N PRO A 14 5.70 -34.39 -13.19
CA PRO A 14 4.69 -33.83 -14.07
C PRO A 14 3.67 -34.89 -14.49
N LEU A 15 2.40 -34.63 -14.16
CA LEU A 15 1.24 -35.37 -14.68
C LEU A 15 1.24 -35.33 -16.22
N GLN A 16 1.40 -36.51 -16.83
CA GLN A 16 1.25 -36.71 -18.26
C GLN A 16 -0.18 -36.35 -18.71
N ARG A 17 -0.30 -35.39 -19.63
CA ARG A 17 -1.57 -35.07 -20.30
C ARG A 17 -1.95 -36.21 -21.24
N LYS A 18 -3.07 -36.88 -20.93
CA LYS A 18 -3.77 -37.72 -21.91
C LYS A 18 -4.27 -36.83 -23.05
N GLN A 19 -3.77 -37.08 -24.26
CA GLN A 19 -4.37 -36.58 -25.50
C GLN A 19 -5.70 -37.32 -25.69
N SER A 20 -6.82 -36.60 -25.61
CA SER A 20 -8.10 -37.09 -26.10
C SER A 20 -8.33 -36.58 -27.52
N ILE A 21 -8.42 -37.53 -28.44
CA ILE A 21 -8.82 -37.36 -29.83
C ILE A 21 -10.29 -36.91 -29.84
N ILE A 22 -10.58 -35.80 -30.51
CA ILE A 22 -11.95 -35.28 -30.72
C ILE A 22 -12.45 -35.79 -32.07
N PRO A 23 -13.61 -36.47 -32.16
CA PRO A 23 -14.29 -36.65 -33.43
C PRO A 23 -15.17 -35.43 -33.72
N ALA A 24 -15.07 -34.92 -34.95
CA ALA A 24 -15.92 -33.86 -35.49
C ALA A 24 -17.33 -34.40 -35.78
N LEU A 25 -18.39 -33.65 -35.44
CA LEU A 25 -19.76 -33.81 -35.95
C LEU A 25 -20.59 -32.51 -35.67
N PRO A 26 -21.75 -32.30 -36.31
CA PRO A 26 -21.99 -31.12 -37.15
C PRO A 26 -23.00 -30.13 -36.58
N SER A 27 -23.12 -29.02 -37.31
CA SER A 27 -23.99 -27.87 -37.09
C SER A 27 -25.46 -28.21 -36.80
N GLY A 28 -25.96 -27.72 -35.67
CA GLY A 28 -27.40 -27.68 -35.36
C GLY A 28 -27.71 -26.48 -34.46
N LYS A 29 -28.66 -25.65 -34.88
CA LYS A 29 -29.23 -24.52 -34.14
C LYS A 29 -30.16 -25.05 -33.05
N SER A 30 -30.14 -24.47 -31.85
CA SER A 30 -31.32 -24.42 -30.98
C SER A 30 -31.22 -23.28 -29.97
N GLU A 31 -32.41 -22.75 -29.67
CA GLU A 31 -32.75 -21.56 -28.93
C GLU A 31 -32.57 -21.71 -27.42
N ILE A 32 -32.43 -20.58 -26.73
CA ILE A 32 -32.18 -20.46 -25.30
C ILE A 32 -33.52 -20.24 -24.59
N PHE A 33 -33.81 -21.03 -23.55
CA PHE A 33 -34.75 -20.70 -22.50
C PHE A 33 -33.95 -20.43 -21.21
N GLU A 34 -34.20 -19.28 -20.59
CA GLU A 34 -33.78 -18.92 -19.24
C GLU A 34 -34.84 -19.39 -18.24
N GLU A 35 -34.43 -20.04 -17.16
CA GLU A 35 -35.23 -20.13 -15.94
C GLU A 35 -34.32 -20.02 -14.71
N ASP A 36 -34.74 -19.11 -13.82
CA ASP A 36 -34.20 -18.80 -12.50
C ASP A 36 -34.43 -19.94 -11.51
N LEU A 37 -33.50 -20.10 -10.56
CA LEU A 37 -33.73 -20.86 -9.33
C LEU A 37 -33.04 -20.17 -8.15
N GLU A 38 -33.86 -19.49 -7.34
CA GLU A 38 -33.58 -19.18 -5.93
C GLU A 38 -33.74 -20.45 -5.07
N GLY A 39 -32.95 -20.58 -3.99
CA GLY A 39 -33.19 -21.62 -2.99
C GLY A 39 -32.06 -21.83 -1.99
N VAL A 40 -32.10 -21.05 -0.90
CA VAL A 40 -31.93 -21.43 0.54
C VAL A 40 -31.02 -22.62 0.89
N ILE A 41 -30.09 -22.42 1.84
CA ILE A 41 -29.86 -23.33 3.00
C ILE A 41 -29.25 -22.55 4.18
N SER A 42 -29.73 -22.92 5.36
CA SER A 42 -29.59 -22.32 6.68
C SER A 42 -28.42 -22.88 7.51
N SER A 43 -28.14 -22.16 8.60
CA SER A 43 -27.69 -22.62 9.93
C SER A 43 -26.28 -23.19 10.11
N PHE A 44 -25.46 -22.47 10.90
CA PHE A 44 -24.32 -23.01 11.64
C PHE A 44 -24.42 -22.61 13.11
N ASN A 45 -24.24 -23.58 14.00
CA ASN A 45 -24.26 -23.46 15.46
C ASN A 45 -22.81 -23.28 15.99
N PRO A 46 -22.54 -22.47 17.03
CA PRO A 46 -21.19 -22.23 17.54
C PRO A 46 -20.92 -23.02 18.82
N ASP A 47 -19.74 -23.62 18.99
CA ASP A 47 -19.24 -24.04 20.30
C ASP A 47 -17.72 -24.24 20.26
N VAL A 48 -16.97 -23.34 20.89
CA VAL A 48 -15.62 -23.65 21.42
C VAL A 48 -15.41 -22.90 22.72
N HIS A 49 -15.36 -23.66 23.83
CA HIS A 49 -14.89 -23.22 25.13
C HIS A 49 -13.36 -23.11 25.15
N TYR A 50 -12.82 -21.99 25.65
CA TYR A 50 -11.42 -21.88 26.07
C TYR A 50 -11.36 -21.82 27.60
N SER A 51 -10.67 -22.80 28.20
CA SER A 51 -10.33 -22.84 29.60
C SER A 51 -8.89 -22.36 29.84
N ASP A 52 -8.77 -21.43 30.78
CA ASP A 52 -7.74 -21.26 31.81
C ASP A 52 -6.25 -21.47 31.46
N ILE A 53 -5.53 -20.34 31.36
CA ILE A 53 -4.10 -20.25 31.70
C ILE A 53 -3.96 -19.26 32.86
N ARG A 54 -3.51 -19.76 34.02
CA ARG A 54 -3.14 -18.94 35.19
C ARG A 54 -1.67 -18.56 35.09
N ILE A 55 -1.38 -17.27 34.87
CA ILE A 55 -0.05 -16.70 35.09
C ILE A 55 -0.05 -16.12 36.51
N LYS A 56 0.84 -16.64 37.36
CA LYS A 56 1.08 -16.14 38.71
C LYS A 56 2.13 -15.02 38.68
N ASP A 57 1.79 -13.95 39.39
CA ASP A 57 2.68 -13.02 40.10
C ASP A 57 3.68 -12.17 39.29
N PHE A 58 3.15 -11.13 38.63
CA PHE A 58 3.84 -9.83 38.54
C PHE A 58 3.02 -8.79 39.32
N ARG A 59 3.65 -8.10 40.27
CA ARG A 59 3.05 -6.98 41.01
C ARG A 59 2.81 -5.81 40.06
N LEU A 60 1.60 -5.74 39.52
CA LEU A 60 1.10 -4.61 38.73
C LEU A 60 0.72 -3.45 39.67
N ILE A 61 1.13 -2.25 39.27
CA ILE A 61 0.69 -0.97 39.84
C ILE A 61 -0.84 -0.87 39.63
N PRO A 62 -1.65 -0.46 40.62
CA PRO A 62 -3.11 -0.54 40.50
C PRO A 62 -3.64 0.54 39.54
N TRP A 63 -4.06 0.12 38.35
CA TRP A 63 -4.83 0.92 37.39
C TRP A 63 -6.16 0.22 37.05
N GLU A 64 -6.98 -0.02 38.07
CA GLU A 64 -8.37 -0.47 37.88
C GLU A 64 -9.33 0.73 37.91
N ARG A 65 -9.44 1.43 36.78
CA ARG A 65 -10.71 2.08 36.41
C ARG A 65 -11.34 1.24 35.32
N LYS A 66 -12.50 0.65 35.63
CA LYS A 66 -13.39 -0.07 34.70
C LYS A 66 -13.27 0.49 33.29
N ILE A 67 -12.81 -0.33 32.35
CA ILE A 67 -12.87 -0.06 30.91
C ILE A 67 -14.36 0.01 30.54
N LYS A 68 -14.98 1.16 30.80
CA LYS A 68 -16.20 1.57 30.12
C LYS A 68 -15.79 1.78 28.67
N ASN A 69 -16.65 1.33 27.76
CA ASN A 69 -16.43 1.37 26.32
C ASN A 69 -16.22 2.83 25.86
N ILE A 70 -14.96 3.26 25.93
CA ILE A 70 -14.49 4.65 25.82
C ILE A 70 -14.82 5.21 24.44
N GLU A 71 -14.81 4.34 23.43
CA GLU A 71 -15.15 4.66 22.04
C GLU A 71 -16.62 5.12 21.91
N LYS A 72 -17.55 4.49 22.63
CA LYS A 72 -18.98 4.84 22.57
C LYS A 72 -19.32 6.11 23.34
N GLN A 73 -18.55 6.43 24.38
CA GLN A 73 -18.78 7.61 25.21
C GLN A 73 -18.17 8.87 24.56
N LEU A 74 -16.98 8.76 23.95
CA LEU A 74 -16.36 9.83 23.16
C LEU A 74 -17.15 10.17 21.87
N LEU A 75 -17.84 9.18 21.28
CA LEU A 75 -18.72 9.40 20.14
C LEU A 75 -19.98 10.22 20.50
N ARG A 76 -20.48 10.10 21.75
CA ARG A 76 -21.73 10.73 22.20
C ARG A 76 -21.55 12.21 22.55
N GLU A 77 -20.38 12.61 23.02
CA GLU A 77 -20.05 14.03 23.34
C GLU A 77 -19.71 14.83 22.08
N ARG A 78 -19.19 14.18 21.03
CA ARG A 78 -18.88 14.80 19.73
C ARG A 78 -20.13 15.13 18.88
N ILE A 79 -21.27 14.51 19.15
CA ILE A 79 -22.56 14.81 18.48
C ILE A 79 -23.30 15.99 19.14
N THR A 80 -23.16 16.18 20.46
CA THR A 80 -24.05 17.03 21.26
C THR A 80 -23.48 18.40 21.65
N GLY A 81 -22.18 18.64 21.44
CA GLY A 81 -21.59 19.98 21.49
C GLY A 81 -21.50 20.64 22.88
N LYS A 82 -21.31 19.88 23.97
CA LYS A 82 -20.91 20.43 25.29
C LYS A 82 -19.77 19.62 25.91
N SER A 83 -18.71 20.32 26.34
CA SER A 83 -17.39 19.78 26.72
C SER A 83 -17.32 19.16 28.13
N ILE A 84 -16.30 18.35 28.40
CA ILE A 84 -15.62 18.39 29.71
C ILE A 84 -14.38 19.29 29.55
N SER A 85 -14.67 20.59 29.55
CA SER A 85 -13.79 21.73 29.84
C SER A 85 -12.45 21.83 29.11
N ASP A 86 -12.47 22.71 28.10
CA ASP A 86 -11.48 23.77 27.90
C ASP A 86 -10.04 23.40 27.53
N GLN A 87 -9.76 23.68 26.25
CA GLN A 87 -8.48 24.09 25.66
C GLN A 87 -7.43 23.00 25.31
N ASP A 88 -7.18 22.93 23.99
CA ASP A 88 -5.85 22.88 23.38
C ASP A 88 -4.99 21.61 23.53
N GLU A 89 -5.51 20.42 23.21
CA GLU A 89 -4.65 19.28 22.86
C GLU A 89 -5.23 18.45 21.70
N GLY A 90 -4.41 18.28 20.66
CA GLY A 90 -4.79 17.72 19.37
C GLY A 90 -5.40 16.31 19.42
N LEU A 91 -6.44 16.12 18.60
CA LEU A 91 -7.11 14.84 18.43
C LEU A 91 -6.15 13.73 17.92
N PRO A 92 -6.27 12.48 18.40
CA PRO A 92 -5.44 11.37 17.93
C PRO A 92 -5.61 11.06 16.44
N TYR A 93 -4.50 10.81 15.75
CA TYR A 93 -4.35 10.59 14.30
C TYR A 93 -5.31 9.54 13.69
N LEU A 94 -5.68 8.50 14.43
CA LEU A 94 -6.59 7.45 13.94
C LEU A 94 -8.07 7.87 13.93
N GLU A 95 -8.53 8.63 14.95
CA GLU A 95 -9.89 9.21 14.94
C GLU A 95 -10.03 10.29 13.87
N TYR A 96 -8.95 11.03 13.63
CA TYR A 96 -8.84 12.03 12.58
C TYR A 96 -8.97 11.42 11.16
N ASN A 97 -8.37 10.26 10.92
CA ASN A 97 -8.48 9.55 9.65
C ASN A 97 -9.82 8.81 9.48
N ALA A 98 -10.44 8.33 10.58
CA ALA A 98 -11.70 7.59 10.54
C ALA A 98 -12.94 8.48 10.30
N GLN A 99 -12.93 9.74 10.74
CA GLN A 99 -14.09 10.65 10.67
C GLN A 99 -14.25 11.41 9.34
N THR A 100 -13.31 11.29 8.42
CA THR A 100 -13.17 12.23 7.29
C THR A 100 -13.65 11.69 5.93
N ARG A 101 -14.73 10.89 5.92
CA ARG A 101 -15.41 10.42 4.71
C ARG A 101 -16.58 11.31 4.24
N GLY A 102 -16.86 12.43 4.90
CA GLY A 102 -17.79 13.46 4.42
C GLY A 102 -17.17 14.40 3.38
N ASP A 103 -18.01 15.25 2.76
CA ASP A 103 -17.61 16.32 1.84
C ASP A 103 -16.68 17.32 2.53
N LEU A 104 -15.39 17.02 2.53
CA LEU A 104 -14.37 17.90 3.07
C LEU A 104 -13.81 18.77 1.98
N GLU A 105 -13.60 20.05 2.30
CA GLU A 105 -12.94 20.99 1.43
C GLU A 105 -11.51 20.52 1.12
N VAL A 106 -11.06 20.80 -0.11
CA VAL A 106 -9.73 20.42 -0.60
C VAL A 106 -8.64 20.94 0.34
N GLU A 107 -8.76 22.19 0.79
CA GLU A 107 -7.81 22.85 1.69
C GLU A 107 -7.60 22.06 2.99
N TYR A 108 -8.69 21.58 3.61
CA TYR A 108 -8.60 20.74 4.80
C TYR A 108 -7.79 19.46 4.53
N LYS A 109 -8.06 18.77 3.41
CA LYS A 109 -7.33 17.54 3.05
C LYS A 109 -5.88 17.81 2.67
N VAL A 110 -5.57 18.97 2.11
CA VAL A 110 -4.20 19.41 1.86
C VAL A 110 -3.47 19.61 3.18
N ASN A 111 -4.08 20.29 4.15
CA ASN A 111 -3.50 20.56 5.47
C ASN A 111 -3.13 19.30 6.27
N LEU A 112 -3.67 18.12 5.94
CA LEU A 112 -3.30 16.86 6.58
C LEU A 112 -1.82 16.52 6.42
N GLN A 113 -1.21 16.94 5.32
CA GLN A 113 0.20 16.70 5.08
C GLN A 113 1.06 17.37 6.16
N ASN A 114 0.58 18.47 6.75
CA ASN A 114 1.29 19.19 7.81
C ASN A 114 1.36 18.37 9.10
N GLN A 115 0.61 17.26 9.22
CA GLN A 115 0.66 16.32 10.34
C GLN A 115 1.59 15.13 10.07
N CYS A 116 2.17 15.02 8.88
CA CYS A 116 3.11 13.96 8.56
C CYS A 116 4.29 13.99 9.52
N GLN A 117 4.66 12.84 10.09
CA GLN A 117 5.75 12.67 11.05
C GLN A 117 5.63 13.46 12.37
N LYS A 118 4.46 14.07 12.64
CA LYS A 118 4.17 14.74 13.91
C LYS A 118 3.53 13.83 14.96
N SER A 119 3.22 12.59 14.61
CA SER A 119 2.74 11.57 15.53
C SER A 119 3.66 10.37 15.47
N VAL A 120 3.76 9.65 16.58
CA VAL A 120 4.56 8.42 16.68
C VAL A 120 3.73 7.28 17.22
N VAL A 121 4.11 6.06 16.86
CA VAL A 121 3.75 4.85 17.59
C VAL A 121 4.82 4.59 18.63
N TRP A 122 4.42 4.40 19.88
CA TRP A 122 5.30 3.98 20.97
C TRP A 122 5.31 2.46 21.07
N PHE A 123 6.49 1.90 21.26
CA PHE A 123 6.70 0.48 21.51
C PHE A 123 7.59 0.25 22.72
N ILE A 124 7.43 -0.93 23.33
CA ILE A 124 8.35 -1.48 24.32
C ILE A 124 8.89 -2.80 23.78
N GLY A 125 10.21 -2.98 23.82
CA GLY A 125 10.85 -4.26 23.52
C GLY A 125 10.45 -5.31 24.56
N GLU A 126 9.88 -6.43 24.10
CA GLU A 126 9.37 -7.48 24.98
C GLU A 126 10.47 -8.08 25.87
N ASN A 127 11.69 -8.20 25.36
CA ASN A 127 12.82 -8.82 26.06
C ASN A 127 13.71 -7.79 26.76
N SER A 128 13.97 -6.65 26.13
CA SER A 128 14.90 -5.63 26.60
C SER A 128 14.26 -4.62 27.55
N GLY A 129 12.93 -4.46 27.48
CA GLY A 129 12.22 -3.34 28.10
C GLY A 129 12.64 -1.98 27.55
N ASP A 130 13.40 -1.92 26.45
CA ASP A 130 13.79 -0.68 25.80
C ASP A 130 12.55 -0.01 25.18
N GLN A 131 12.52 1.32 25.20
CA GLN A 131 11.43 2.08 24.59
C GLN A 131 11.83 2.49 23.18
N TYR A 132 10.89 2.32 22.26
CA TYR A 132 11.06 2.67 20.86
C TYR A 132 9.92 3.58 20.39
N ILE A 133 10.21 4.41 19.40
CA ILE A 133 9.20 5.24 18.73
C ILE A 133 9.37 5.16 17.23
N LYS A 134 8.25 5.08 16.50
CA LYS A 134 8.22 5.17 15.03
C LYS A 134 7.33 6.33 14.59
N LYS A 135 7.90 7.28 13.87
CA LYS A 135 7.14 8.38 13.23
C LYS A 135 6.13 7.82 12.23
N ILE A 136 4.92 8.37 12.27
CA ILE A 136 3.82 8.00 11.39
C ILE A 136 3.80 8.91 10.17
N ASP A 137 3.90 8.30 9.00
CA ASP A 137 3.84 8.97 7.71
C ASP A 137 2.39 9.12 7.23
N CYS A 138 2.03 10.23 6.58
CA CYS A 138 0.65 10.43 6.08
C CYS A 138 0.34 9.69 4.77
N ARG A 139 1.39 9.23 4.07
CA ARG A 139 1.36 8.52 2.78
C ARG A 139 0.52 9.19 1.70
N LYS A 140 0.41 10.53 1.74
CA LYS A 140 -0.23 11.33 0.68
C LYS A 140 0.79 11.66 -0.42
N GLN A 141 0.38 11.60 -1.69
CA GLN A 141 1.28 11.88 -2.82
C GLN A 141 1.71 13.34 -2.91
N TRP A 142 0.84 14.26 -2.49
CA TRP A 142 1.18 15.67 -2.38
C TRP A 142 2.05 15.98 -1.15
N CYS A 143 2.28 15.03 -0.22
CA CYS A 143 3.12 15.33 0.93
C CYS A 143 4.61 15.44 0.52
N PRO A 144 5.34 16.50 0.92
CA PRO A 144 6.75 16.67 0.58
C PRO A 144 7.64 15.55 1.13
N VAL A 145 7.23 14.94 2.25
CA VAL A 145 7.94 13.81 2.87
C VAL A 145 7.59 12.49 2.16
N CYS A 146 6.29 12.13 2.09
CA CYS A 146 5.89 10.81 1.59
C CYS A 146 5.94 10.69 0.06
N GLY A 147 5.52 11.73 -0.66
CA GLY A 147 5.48 11.79 -2.12
C GLY A 147 6.73 12.40 -2.74
N GLY A 148 7.63 12.95 -1.93
CA GLY A 148 8.92 13.50 -2.37
C GLY A 148 9.83 12.47 -3.04
N LYS A 149 10.93 12.96 -3.63
CA LYS A 149 11.91 12.12 -4.32
C LYS A 149 12.56 11.13 -3.34
N GLY A 150 12.23 9.85 -3.49
CA GLY A 150 12.70 8.81 -2.58
C GLY A 150 11.89 8.70 -1.29
N GLY A 151 10.74 9.35 -1.21
CA GLY A 151 9.81 9.26 -0.08
C GLY A 151 9.19 7.87 0.08
N THR A 152 8.48 7.69 1.20
CA THR A 152 7.92 6.40 1.65
C THR A 152 7.04 5.72 0.60
N ILE A 153 6.25 6.48 -0.18
CA ILE A 153 5.37 5.90 -1.21
C ILE A 153 6.20 5.24 -2.32
N HIS A 154 7.28 5.87 -2.76
CA HIS A 154 8.16 5.32 -3.78
C HIS A 154 8.91 4.09 -3.26
N LYS A 155 9.45 4.15 -2.03
CA LYS A 155 10.10 3.01 -1.37
C LYS A 155 9.15 1.81 -1.25
N SER A 156 7.92 2.03 -0.76
CA SER A 156 6.87 1.01 -0.64
C SER A 156 6.52 0.38 -2.00
N ARG A 157 6.28 1.19 -3.03
CA ARG A 157 6.00 0.68 -4.39
C ARG A 157 7.15 -0.18 -4.92
N MET A 158 8.39 0.27 -4.74
CA MET A 158 9.58 -0.49 -5.16
C MET A 158 9.71 -1.81 -4.39
N HIS A 159 9.53 -1.79 -3.07
CA HIS A 159 9.53 -3.01 -2.26
C HIS A 159 8.45 -4.00 -2.73
N SER A 160 7.22 -3.50 -2.94
CA SER A 160 6.12 -4.30 -3.47
C SER A 160 6.42 -4.91 -4.84
N ILE A 161 7.10 -4.19 -5.74
CA ILE A 161 7.50 -4.72 -7.03
C ILE A 161 8.56 -5.81 -6.86
N LEU A 162 9.64 -5.52 -6.13
CA LEU A 162 10.78 -6.43 -6.00
C LEU A 162 10.42 -7.73 -5.25
N ASN A 163 9.47 -7.69 -4.31
CA ASN A 163 8.96 -8.90 -3.66
C ASN A 163 8.19 -9.83 -4.60
N ARG A 164 7.76 -9.33 -5.77
CA ARG A 164 6.99 -10.07 -6.78
C ARG A 164 7.81 -10.34 -8.04
N PHE A 165 9.01 -9.77 -8.12
CA PHE A 165 9.78 -9.68 -9.34
C PHE A 165 11.25 -9.95 -9.08
N ASP A 166 11.73 -11.07 -9.62
CA ASP A 166 13.14 -11.37 -9.66
C ASP A 166 13.79 -10.70 -10.89
N VAL A 167 14.49 -9.59 -10.64
CA VAL A 167 15.21 -8.80 -11.64
C VAL A 167 16.26 -9.62 -12.41
N ASP A 168 16.71 -10.75 -11.87
CA ASP A 168 17.70 -11.61 -12.49
C ASP A 168 17.06 -12.67 -13.41
N LYS A 169 15.74 -12.86 -13.38
CA LYS A 169 15.05 -13.84 -14.24
C LYS A 169 14.43 -13.23 -15.49
N TYR A 170 14.10 -11.94 -15.45
CA TYR A 170 13.23 -11.34 -16.45
C TYR A 170 13.84 -10.12 -17.13
N ASN A 171 13.49 -9.96 -18.40
CA ASN A 171 13.58 -8.72 -19.15
C ASN A 171 12.25 -7.96 -19.09
N LEU A 172 12.26 -6.68 -19.48
CA LEU A 172 11.04 -5.87 -19.54
C LEU A 172 10.76 -5.37 -20.96
N ARG A 173 9.53 -5.59 -21.42
CA ARG A 173 8.90 -4.72 -22.42
C ARG A 173 8.25 -3.55 -21.71
N GLN A 174 8.47 -2.35 -22.21
CA GLN A 174 7.97 -1.11 -21.64
C GLN A 174 7.12 -0.39 -22.68
N PHE A 175 5.85 -0.19 -22.36
CA PHE A 175 4.94 0.65 -23.14
C PHE A 175 4.55 1.88 -22.34
N VAL A 176 4.33 3.00 -23.04
CA VAL A 176 3.76 4.22 -22.47
C VAL A 176 2.59 4.64 -23.35
N PHE A 177 1.37 4.50 -22.83
CA PHE A 177 0.14 4.92 -23.49
C PHE A 177 -0.21 6.32 -23.02
N THR A 178 -0.09 7.31 -23.90
CA THR A 178 -0.39 8.70 -23.57
C THR A 178 -1.83 9.06 -23.94
N ILE A 179 -2.31 10.18 -23.40
CA ILE A 179 -3.57 10.79 -23.81
C ILE A 179 -3.26 12.05 -24.65
N PRO A 180 -3.83 12.17 -25.87
CA PRO A 180 -3.77 13.39 -26.67
C PRO A 180 -4.23 14.61 -25.88
N GLU A 181 -3.57 15.75 -26.07
CA GLU A 181 -3.82 16.97 -25.30
C GLU A 181 -5.29 17.40 -25.30
N SER A 182 -5.95 17.32 -26.44
CA SER A 182 -7.37 17.66 -26.61
C SER A 182 -8.34 16.82 -25.77
N LEU A 183 -7.89 15.69 -25.21
CA LEU A 183 -8.71 14.83 -24.37
C LEU A 183 -8.39 14.98 -22.88
N ARG A 184 -7.29 15.62 -22.47
CA ARG A 184 -6.81 15.54 -21.08
C ARG A 184 -7.80 16.07 -20.05
N GLU A 185 -8.52 17.14 -20.38
CA GLU A 185 -9.57 17.70 -19.50
C GLU A 185 -10.70 16.70 -19.22
N LEU A 186 -11.04 15.83 -20.19
CA LEU A 186 -12.05 14.78 -20.01
C LEU A 186 -11.58 13.66 -19.07
N PHE A 187 -10.29 13.62 -18.72
CA PHE A 187 -9.75 12.68 -17.74
C PHE A 187 -9.47 13.34 -16.39
N ILE A 188 -10.04 14.53 -16.12
CA ILE A 188 -10.02 15.15 -14.78
C ILE A 188 -11.17 14.55 -13.93
N ASP A 189 -11.26 13.23 -13.91
CA ASP A 189 -12.20 12.48 -13.08
C ASP A 189 -11.75 11.02 -12.90
N ARG A 190 -12.17 10.42 -11.79
CA ARG A 190 -11.76 9.06 -11.42
C ARG A 190 -12.31 8.00 -12.37
N GLU A 191 -13.49 8.20 -12.94
CA GLU A 191 -14.19 7.21 -13.77
C GLU A 191 -13.49 7.04 -15.11
N ASN A 192 -13.21 8.14 -15.80
CA ASN A 192 -12.49 8.16 -17.06
C ASN A 192 -11.03 7.71 -16.88
N LEU A 193 -10.37 8.03 -15.76
CA LEU A 193 -9.04 7.45 -15.47
C LEU A 193 -9.10 5.93 -15.29
N ASN A 194 -10.14 5.37 -14.66
CA ASN A 194 -10.32 3.92 -14.61
C ASN A 194 -10.65 3.33 -15.99
N LEU A 195 -11.41 4.05 -16.81
CA LEU A 195 -11.75 3.65 -18.17
C LEU A 195 -10.49 3.63 -19.07
N LEU A 196 -9.60 4.61 -18.93
CA LEU A 196 -8.28 4.64 -19.56
C LEU A 196 -7.48 3.38 -19.21
N ILE A 197 -7.34 3.08 -17.91
CA ILE A 197 -6.62 1.89 -17.43
C ILE A 197 -7.25 0.62 -18.01
N SER A 198 -8.59 0.55 -18.06
CA SER A 198 -9.31 -0.58 -18.66
C SER A 198 -9.03 -0.71 -20.17
N TYR A 199 -8.98 0.40 -20.91
CA TYR A 199 -8.67 0.40 -22.34
C TYR A 199 -7.23 -0.02 -22.62
N VAL A 200 -6.28 0.46 -21.82
CA VAL A 200 -4.88 0.02 -21.91
C VAL A 200 -4.77 -1.47 -21.56
N LYS A 201 -5.47 -1.94 -20.52
CA LYS A 201 -5.52 -3.36 -20.15
C LYS A 201 -6.06 -4.23 -21.28
N GLN A 202 -7.20 -3.87 -21.86
CA GLN A 202 -7.80 -4.61 -22.98
C GLN A 202 -6.88 -4.63 -24.21
N THR A 203 -6.15 -3.54 -24.44
CA THR A 203 -5.14 -3.47 -25.52
C THR A 203 -4.01 -4.46 -25.23
N ILE A 204 -3.43 -4.44 -24.03
CA ILE A 204 -2.36 -5.37 -23.66
C ILE A 204 -2.84 -6.82 -23.69
N GLU A 205 -4.03 -7.12 -23.19
CA GLU A 205 -4.68 -8.43 -23.28
C GLU A 205 -4.78 -8.91 -24.73
N LYS A 206 -5.25 -8.07 -25.65
CA LYS A 206 -5.43 -8.43 -27.06
C LYS A 206 -4.12 -8.83 -27.75
N PHE A 207 -3.00 -8.16 -27.44
CA PHE A 207 -1.73 -8.34 -28.14
C PHE A 207 -0.73 -9.25 -27.43
N PHE A 208 -0.83 -9.38 -26.10
CA PHE A 208 0.12 -10.15 -25.28
C PHE A 208 -0.56 -11.25 -24.45
N GLY A 209 -1.88 -11.38 -24.49
CA GLY A 209 -2.62 -12.45 -23.85
C GLY A 209 -2.84 -13.66 -24.75
N VAL A 210 -3.10 -14.80 -24.11
CA VAL A 210 -3.46 -16.05 -24.78
C VAL A 210 -4.98 -16.06 -25.04
N PRO A 211 -5.45 -16.34 -26.27
CA PRO A 211 -6.87 -16.40 -26.55
C PRO A 211 -7.53 -17.54 -25.77
N VAL A 212 -8.64 -17.23 -25.12
CA VAL A 212 -9.51 -18.18 -24.43
C VAL A 212 -10.78 -18.33 -25.27
N PHE A 213 -11.03 -19.55 -25.70
CA PHE A 213 -12.15 -19.87 -26.58
C PHE A 213 -13.40 -20.26 -25.78
N ASP A 214 -14.58 -19.94 -26.30
CA ASP A 214 -15.85 -20.48 -25.79
C ASP A 214 -16.09 -21.91 -26.30
N LYS A 215 -17.21 -22.52 -25.89
CA LYS A 215 -17.61 -23.87 -26.32
C LYS A 215 -17.81 -23.98 -27.84
N LYS A 216 -17.99 -22.87 -28.55
CA LYS A 216 -18.22 -22.80 -30.00
C LYS A 216 -16.94 -22.52 -30.79
N GLY A 217 -15.79 -22.41 -30.11
CA GLY A 217 -14.51 -22.11 -30.75
C GLY A 217 -14.29 -20.62 -31.06
N HIS A 218 -15.14 -19.73 -30.57
CA HIS A 218 -14.94 -18.28 -30.74
C HIS A 218 -14.05 -17.73 -29.62
N ILE A 219 -13.24 -16.71 -29.94
CA ILE A 219 -12.42 -16.03 -28.92
C ILE A 219 -13.33 -15.28 -27.96
N LYS A 220 -13.48 -15.79 -26.74
CA LYS A 220 -14.25 -15.16 -25.66
C LYS A 220 -13.50 -13.99 -25.04
N LYS A 221 -12.22 -14.20 -24.73
CA LYS A 221 -11.34 -13.19 -24.12
C LYS A 221 -9.87 -13.54 -24.34
N TYR A 222 -8.99 -12.63 -23.95
CA TYR A 222 -7.55 -12.89 -23.86
C TYR A 222 -7.14 -12.95 -22.39
N LYS A 223 -6.37 -13.97 -22.01
CA LYS A 223 -5.85 -14.15 -20.65
C LYS A 223 -4.38 -13.77 -20.61
N LEU A 224 -4.01 -12.89 -19.68
CA LEU A 224 -2.62 -12.57 -19.41
C LEU A 224 -2.00 -13.70 -18.58
N GLU A 225 -1.05 -14.42 -19.16
CA GLU A 225 -0.25 -15.41 -18.43
C GLU A 225 1.04 -14.80 -17.90
N LYS A 226 1.63 -13.86 -18.65
CA LYS A 226 2.83 -13.13 -18.24
C LYS A 226 2.54 -12.19 -17.08
N GLY A 227 3.54 -11.98 -16.24
CA GLY A 227 3.49 -10.96 -15.21
C GLY A 227 3.45 -9.58 -15.85
N ILE A 228 2.55 -8.71 -15.40
CA ILE A 228 2.41 -7.36 -15.93
C ILE A 228 2.24 -6.36 -14.79
N ILE A 229 2.88 -5.19 -14.92
CA ILE A 229 2.81 -4.09 -13.97
C ILE A 229 2.32 -2.83 -14.70
N PHE A 230 1.24 -2.24 -14.21
CA PHE A 230 0.67 -1.00 -14.70
C PHE A 230 0.96 0.14 -13.73
N TYR A 231 1.34 1.29 -14.26
CA TYR A 231 1.55 2.53 -13.50
C TYR A 231 0.74 3.64 -14.15
N LEU A 232 -0.17 4.26 -13.41
CA LEU A 232 -0.78 5.52 -13.82
C LEU A 232 0.12 6.66 -13.35
N HIS A 233 0.59 7.47 -14.30
CA HIS A 233 1.25 8.73 -14.05
C HIS A 233 0.34 9.86 -14.52
N LEU A 234 0.22 10.90 -13.71
CA LEU A 234 -0.66 12.06 -14.00
C LEU A 234 0.11 13.25 -14.58
N PHE A 235 1.42 13.28 -14.37
CA PHE A 235 2.32 14.36 -14.76
C PHE A 235 3.53 13.78 -15.48
N GLY A 236 4.20 14.62 -16.27
CA GLY A 236 5.50 14.29 -16.86
C GLY A 236 6.64 14.85 -16.02
N ASP A 237 7.87 14.39 -16.27
CA ASP A 237 9.02 14.76 -15.44
C ASP A 237 9.56 16.17 -15.64
N ASN A 238 9.37 16.75 -16.82
CA ASN A 238 10.07 17.97 -17.23
C ASN A 238 9.30 19.24 -16.89
N GLU A 239 7.99 19.14 -16.67
CA GLU A 239 7.09 20.28 -16.55
C GLU A 239 6.14 20.07 -15.37
N PRO A 240 6.57 20.47 -14.16
CA PRO A 240 5.74 20.36 -12.96
C PRO A 240 4.37 21.03 -13.15
N GLY A 241 3.32 20.39 -12.66
CA GLY A 241 1.94 20.90 -12.73
C GLY A 241 1.24 20.71 -14.08
N VAL A 242 1.97 20.33 -15.14
CA VAL A 242 1.34 20.07 -16.45
C VAL A 242 0.71 18.68 -16.45
N TYR A 243 -0.62 18.66 -16.40
CA TYR A 243 -1.40 17.42 -16.44
C TYR A 243 -1.17 16.68 -17.75
N LYS A 244 -0.59 15.48 -17.67
CA LYS A 244 -0.23 14.59 -18.79
C LYS A 244 -0.52 13.14 -18.40
N PRO A 245 -1.79 12.77 -18.17
CA PRO A 245 -2.13 11.43 -17.73
C PRO A 245 -1.68 10.40 -18.77
N HIS A 246 -0.94 9.39 -18.32
CA HIS A 246 -0.45 8.31 -19.14
C HIS A 246 -0.30 7.02 -18.34
N VAL A 247 -0.45 5.88 -19.01
CA VAL A 247 -0.32 4.56 -18.40
C VAL A 247 0.96 3.91 -18.90
N ASN A 248 1.89 3.70 -17.98
CA ASN A 248 3.09 2.91 -18.23
C ASN A 248 2.79 1.44 -17.97
N VAL A 249 3.26 0.58 -18.86
CA VAL A 249 3.08 -0.87 -18.77
C VAL A 249 4.43 -1.55 -18.86
N HIS A 250 4.75 -2.36 -17.87
CA HIS A 250 5.85 -3.33 -17.93
C HIS A 250 5.28 -4.74 -18.11
N ILE A 251 5.74 -5.43 -19.16
CA ILE A 251 5.46 -6.86 -19.37
C ILE A 251 6.76 -7.61 -19.06
N LEU A 252 6.66 -8.57 -18.14
CA LEU A 252 7.76 -9.42 -17.74
C LEU A 252 7.94 -10.51 -18.78
N GLU A 253 9.14 -10.57 -19.35
CA GLU A 253 9.52 -11.54 -20.38
C GLU A 253 10.69 -12.36 -19.90
N ASP A 254 10.69 -13.67 -20.15
CA ASP A 254 11.83 -14.51 -19.83
C ASP A 254 13.08 -14.04 -20.59
N LYS A 255 14.26 -14.21 -20.00
CA LYS A 255 15.52 -13.74 -20.60
C LYS A 255 15.82 -14.32 -22.00
N LYS A 256 15.18 -15.43 -22.36
CA LYS A 256 15.34 -16.11 -23.67
C LYS A 256 14.44 -15.50 -24.76
N GLU A 257 13.45 -14.69 -24.41
CA GLU A 257 12.46 -14.15 -25.33
C GLU A 257 13.03 -13.01 -26.20
N LYS A 258 12.65 -12.99 -27.48
CA LYS A 258 13.01 -11.89 -28.39
C LYS A 258 12.13 -10.67 -28.11
N LEU A 259 12.74 -9.62 -27.55
CA LEU A 259 12.03 -8.39 -27.17
C LEU A 259 11.83 -7.39 -28.31
N ALA A 260 12.36 -7.63 -29.50
CA ALA A 260 12.02 -6.76 -30.64
C ALA A 260 10.51 -6.84 -30.90
N LEU A 261 9.91 -5.71 -31.26
CA LEU A 261 8.52 -5.63 -31.65
C LEU A 261 8.48 -5.10 -33.07
N ASP A 262 7.88 -5.86 -33.99
CA ASP A 262 7.77 -5.43 -35.38
C ASP A 262 6.92 -4.17 -35.47
N ASN A 263 7.31 -3.26 -36.36
CA ASN A 263 6.64 -1.97 -36.49
C ASN A 263 5.15 -2.13 -36.84
N SER A 264 4.80 -3.12 -37.66
CA SER A 264 3.42 -3.46 -38.01
C SER A 264 2.56 -3.85 -36.79
N VAL A 265 3.17 -4.53 -35.81
CA VAL A 265 2.50 -4.89 -34.56
C VAL A 265 2.30 -3.65 -33.69
N LEU A 266 3.31 -2.77 -33.58
CA LEU A 266 3.18 -1.51 -32.85
C LEU A 266 2.10 -0.60 -33.45
N GLU A 267 2.04 -0.48 -34.77
CA GLU A 267 0.99 0.29 -35.46
C GLU A 267 -0.40 -0.33 -35.24
N SER A 268 -0.50 -1.66 -35.17
CA SER A 268 -1.75 -2.34 -34.81
C SER A 268 -2.18 -2.04 -33.37
N ILE A 269 -1.24 -1.98 -32.43
CA ILE A 269 -1.49 -1.57 -31.04
C ILE A 269 -2.00 -0.13 -31.00
N LYS A 270 -1.32 0.81 -31.67
CA LYS A 270 -1.75 2.21 -31.76
C LYS A 270 -3.15 2.33 -32.34
N LYS A 271 -3.43 1.64 -33.45
CA LYS A 271 -4.76 1.65 -34.09
C LYS A 271 -5.86 1.11 -33.18
N TYR A 272 -5.58 0.04 -32.44
CA TYR A 272 -6.55 -0.53 -31.49
C TYR A 272 -6.82 0.43 -30.32
N TYR A 273 -5.77 1.04 -29.77
CA TYR A 273 -5.88 2.02 -28.69
C TYR A 273 -6.61 3.31 -29.15
N LEU A 274 -6.27 3.83 -30.33
CA LEU A 274 -6.98 4.95 -30.97
C LEU A 274 -8.47 4.68 -31.08
N LYS A 275 -8.86 3.48 -31.54
CA LYS A 275 -10.28 3.08 -31.62
C LYS A 275 -10.99 3.17 -30.27
N LYS A 276 -10.30 2.92 -29.15
CA LYS A 276 -10.86 3.06 -27.79
C LYS A 276 -11.02 4.53 -27.40
N LEU A 277 -10.02 5.37 -27.66
CA LEU A 277 -10.08 6.80 -27.36
C LEU A 277 -11.08 7.56 -28.24
N LYS A 278 -11.36 7.08 -29.46
CA LYS A 278 -12.39 7.65 -30.34
C LYS A 278 -13.80 7.70 -29.74
N LYS A 279 -14.06 6.93 -28.68
CA LYS A 279 -15.31 7.00 -27.92
C LYS A 279 -15.50 8.33 -27.18
N PHE A 280 -14.41 9.05 -26.90
CA PHE A 280 -14.46 10.39 -26.31
C PHE A 280 -14.43 11.48 -27.38
N ASN A 281 -13.77 11.22 -28.51
CA ASN A 281 -13.71 12.14 -29.65
C ASN A 281 -13.48 11.38 -30.96
N GLU A 282 -14.52 11.29 -31.78
CA GLU A 282 -14.50 10.53 -33.04
C GLU A 282 -13.51 11.10 -34.08
N THR A 283 -13.24 12.41 -33.99
CA THR A 283 -12.34 13.14 -34.91
C THR A 283 -10.87 12.85 -34.65
N LEU A 284 -10.52 12.17 -33.55
CA LEU A 284 -9.14 11.85 -33.21
C LEU A 284 -8.47 11.00 -34.30
N THR A 285 -7.36 11.47 -34.87
CA THR A 285 -6.69 10.79 -35.98
C THR A 285 -5.48 9.99 -35.54
N THR A 286 -4.81 10.39 -34.46
CA THR A 286 -3.53 9.83 -34.01
C THR A 286 -3.49 9.66 -32.49
N VAL A 287 -2.64 8.73 -32.04
CA VAL A 287 -2.29 8.50 -30.63
C VAL A 287 -0.81 8.22 -30.54
N ASP A 288 -0.23 8.50 -29.39
CA ASP A 288 1.15 8.14 -29.12
C ASP A 288 1.23 6.94 -28.16
N VAL A 289 2.00 5.94 -28.57
CA VAL A 289 2.31 4.76 -27.78
C VAL A 289 3.80 4.50 -27.93
N HIS A 290 4.55 4.84 -26.89
CA HIS A 290 5.99 4.60 -26.90
C HIS A 290 6.29 3.16 -26.53
N TYR A 291 7.26 2.57 -27.21
CA TYR A 291 7.77 1.24 -26.90
C TYR A 291 9.27 1.27 -26.66
N LYS A 292 9.72 0.62 -25.59
CA LYS A 292 11.14 0.37 -25.28
C LYS A 292 11.27 -1.01 -24.64
N PHE A 293 12.46 -1.59 -24.66
CA PHE A 293 12.76 -2.80 -23.89
C PHE A 293 14.00 -2.62 -23.02
N ARG A 294 14.13 -3.45 -21.99
CA ARG A 294 15.23 -3.45 -20.99
C ARG A 294 15.73 -4.87 -20.81
N ILE A 295 17.04 -5.07 -21.00
CA ILE A 295 17.67 -6.40 -20.91
C ILE A 295 18.66 -6.45 -19.74
N ARG A 296 19.47 -5.39 -19.57
CA ARG A 296 20.47 -5.37 -18.49
C ARG A 296 19.78 -5.14 -17.15
N LYS A 297 20.20 -5.87 -16.10
CA LYS A 297 19.68 -5.73 -14.73
C LYS A 297 19.58 -4.27 -14.28
N GLY A 298 20.63 -3.47 -14.51
CA GLY A 298 20.64 -2.05 -14.18
C GLY A 298 19.58 -1.23 -14.93
N GLN A 299 19.32 -1.55 -16.20
CA GLN A 299 18.26 -0.90 -17.00
C GLN A 299 16.86 -1.29 -16.52
N VAL A 300 16.68 -2.56 -16.14
CA VAL A 300 15.44 -3.08 -15.55
C VAL A 300 15.15 -2.36 -14.23
N LEU A 301 16.11 -2.36 -13.30
CA LEU A 301 15.99 -1.66 -12.02
C LEU A 301 15.74 -0.17 -12.19
N HIS A 302 16.46 0.48 -13.11
CA HIS A 302 16.25 1.89 -13.41
C HIS A 302 14.83 2.16 -13.91
N ALA A 303 14.31 1.33 -14.83
CA ALA A 303 12.95 1.49 -15.34
C ALA A 303 11.89 1.29 -14.25
N LEU A 304 12.06 0.31 -13.36
CA LEU A 304 11.15 0.10 -12.22
C LEU A 304 11.22 1.26 -11.22
N LYS A 305 12.43 1.72 -10.86
CA LYS A 305 12.64 2.88 -9.98
C LYS A 305 12.09 4.17 -10.57
N TYR A 306 12.09 4.29 -11.89
CA TYR A 306 11.54 5.45 -12.57
C TYR A 306 10.00 5.39 -12.54
N MET A 307 9.42 4.26 -12.96
CA MET A 307 7.97 4.14 -13.11
C MET A 307 7.21 4.03 -11.79
N SER A 308 7.84 3.54 -10.73
CA SER A 308 7.21 3.48 -9.40
C SER A 308 7.10 4.83 -8.71
N ARG A 309 7.73 5.90 -9.24
CA ARG A 309 7.65 7.24 -8.64
C ARG A 309 6.20 7.72 -8.62
N PRO A 310 5.71 8.21 -7.48
CA PRO A 310 4.45 8.96 -7.45
C PRO A 310 4.65 10.32 -8.09
N TRP A 311 3.54 10.96 -8.46
CA TRP A 311 3.54 12.41 -8.61
C TRP A 311 3.79 13.03 -7.23
N ASN A 312 4.40 14.22 -7.20
CA ASN A 312 4.99 14.76 -5.98
C ASN A 312 4.40 16.12 -5.59
N PHE A 313 4.90 16.66 -4.47
CA PHE A 313 4.46 17.97 -3.95
C PHE A 313 4.71 19.12 -4.94
N ALA A 314 5.82 19.12 -5.68
CA ALA A 314 6.11 20.17 -6.65
C ALA A 314 5.13 20.14 -7.84
N ASP A 315 4.70 18.94 -8.27
CA ASP A 315 3.62 18.82 -9.25
C ASP A 315 2.34 19.44 -8.71
N PHE A 316 2.00 19.13 -7.45
CA PHE A 316 0.79 19.62 -6.81
C PHE A 316 0.77 21.14 -6.63
N GLU A 317 1.86 21.74 -6.13
CA GLU A 317 1.97 23.19 -5.96
C GLU A 317 1.88 23.95 -7.29
N ALA A 318 2.42 23.36 -8.36
CA ALA A 318 2.40 23.97 -9.69
C ALA A 318 1.03 23.87 -10.40
N VAL A 319 0.08 23.07 -9.88
CA VAL A 319 -1.27 22.99 -10.45
C VAL A 319 -2.07 24.24 -10.09
N ASN A 320 -2.54 24.97 -11.10
CA ASN A 320 -3.47 26.10 -10.93
C ASN A 320 -4.95 25.72 -11.14
N ASN A 321 -5.22 24.55 -11.73
CA ASN A 321 -6.58 24.09 -12.00
C ASN A 321 -7.20 23.47 -10.73
N GLU A 322 -8.22 24.12 -10.17
CA GLU A 322 -8.87 23.68 -8.93
C GLU A 322 -9.60 22.34 -9.06
N ASN A 323 -10.19 22.02 -10.23
CA ASN A 323 -10.79 20.71 -10.48
C ASN A 323 -9.73 19.61 -10.46
N LEU A 324 -8.54 19.89 -11.00
CA LEU A 324 -7.42 18.96 -10.93
C LEU A 324 -6.92 18.77 -9.50
N LYS A 325 -6.80 19.84 -8.69
CA LYS A 325 -6.47 19.69 -7.24
C LYS A 325 -7.50 18.83 -6.52
N LYS A 326 -8.79 19.08 -6.78
CA LYS A 326 -9.90 18.28 -6.21
C LYS A 326 -9.76 16.81 -6.58
N LEU A 327 -9.52 16.50 -7.85
CA LEU A 327 -9.27 15.13 -8.31
C LEU A 327 -8.10 14.49 -7.55
N LEU A 328 -6.96 15.18 -7.47
CA LEU A 328 -5.73 14.65 -6.87
C LEU A 328 -5.88 14.33 -5.38
N VAL A 329 -6.60 15.19 -4.65
CA VAL A 329 -6.69 15.17 -3.18
C VAL A 329 -7.88 14.35 -2.69
N LEU A 330 -9.06 14.53 -3.31
CA LEU A 330 -10.31 13.92 -2.90
C LEU A 330 -10.57 12.64 -3.70
N ASP A 331 -10.76 12.79 -5.01
CA ASP A 331 -11.33 11.71 -5.83
C ASP A 331 -10.35 10.55 -6.02
N LEU A 332 -9.05 10.83 -6.07
CA LEU A 332 -8.01 9.81 -6.16
C LEU A 332 -7.52 9.31 -4.80
N SER A 333 -8.20 9.66 -3.71
CA SER A 333 -7.98 9.02 -2.41
C SER A 333 -8.28 7.52 -2.50
N GLY A 334 -7.33 6.70 -2.03
CA GLY A 334 -7.38 5.24 -2.14
C GLY A 334 -7.28 4.70 -3.57
N PHE A 335 -6.95 5.53 -4.57
CA PHE A 335 -6.79 5.08 -5.94
C PHE A 335 -5.54 4.21 -6.11
N GLN A 336 -5.66 3.13 -6.87
CA GLN A 336 -4.55 2.21 -7.16
C GLN A 336 -3.77 2.67 -8.40
N TYR A 337 -2.70 3.42 -8.17
CA TYR A 337 -1.77 3.91 -9.21
C TYR A 337 -0.85 2.81 -9.75
N LEU A 338 -0.50 1.85 -8.91
CA LEU A 338 0.27 0.66 -9.27
C LEU A 338 -0.69 -0.53 -9.30
N ARG A 339 -0.70 -1.31 -10.39
CA ARG A 339 -1.53 -2.51 -10.49
C ARG A 339 -0.73 -3.69 -11.04
N PHE A 340 -0.94 -4.86 -10.46
CA PHE A 340 -0.33 -6.11 -10.88
C PHE A 340 -1.36 -6.98 -11.62
N LEU A 341 -0.98 -7.52 -12.77
CA LEU A 341 -1.84 -8.33 -13.64
C LEU A 341 -1.12 -9.63 -14.06
N GLY A 342 -1.90 -10.58 -14.59
CA GLY A 342 -1.40 -11.87 -15.07
C GLY A 342 -0.77 -12.70 -13.96
N ALA A 343 0.43 -13.25 -14.18
CA ALA A 343 1.12 -14.04 -13.14
C ALA A 343 1.39 -13.27 -11.82
N LEU A 344 1.24 -11.94 -11.80
CA LEU A 344 1.42 -11.12 -10.60
C LEU A 344 0.09 -10.79 -9.87
N SER A 345 -1.07 -11.28 -10.33
CA SER A 345 -2.39 -10.80 -9.89
C SER A 345 -2.87 -11.24 -8.50
N ASN A 346 -2.14 -12.08 -7.77
CA ASN A 346 -2.66 -12.79 -6.59
C ASN A 346 -2.19 -12.24 -5.24
N CYS A 347 -2.09 -10.92 -5.09
CA CYS A 347 -1.73 -10.35 -3.80
C CYS A 347 -2.81 -9.42 -3.29
N ASN A 348 -3.36 -9.76 -2.12
CA ASN A 348 -4.09 -8.80 -1.31
C ASN A 348 -3.13 -7.64 -1.01
N TYR A 349 -3.55 -6.42 -1.33
CA TYR A 349 -2.85 -5.23 -0.85
C TYR A 349 -2.93 -5.27 0.67
N LYS A 350 -1.78 -5.38 1.34
CA LYS A 350 -1.73 -5.22 2.78
C LYS A 350 -2.03 -3.77 3.10
N ASP A 351 -2.81 -3.52 4.15
CA ASP A 351 -2.94 -2.17 4.68
C ASP A 351 -1.63 -1.80 5.38
N GLU A 352 -0.73 -1.18 4.62
CA GLU A 352 0.62 -0.82 5.05
C GLU A 352 0.64 0.27 6.15
N MET A 353 -0.52 0.79 6.55
CA MET A 353 -0.70 1.76 7.64
C MET A 353 -1.30 1.14 8.90
N SER A 354 -1.58 -0.17 8.88
CA SER A 354 -2.06 -0.85 10.08
C SER A 354 -0.95 -0.93 11.13
N LEU A 355 -1.31 -0.78 12.41
CA LEU A 355 -0.38 -0.89 13.52
C LEU A 355 0.46 -2.19 13.47
N PRO A 356 -0.10 -3.38 13.13
CA PRO A 356 0.69 -4.59 12.92
C PRO A 356 1.72 -4.48 11.79
N SER A 357 1.42 -3.75 10.71
CA SER A 357 2.38 -3.53 9.62
C SER A 357 3.54 -2.64 10.06
N VAL A 358 3.26 -1.58 10.84
CA VAL A 358 4.28 -0.68 11.39
C VAL A 358 5.15 -1.43 12.40
N GLN A 359 4.52 -2.24 13.26
CA GLN A 359 5.21 -3.09 14.22
C GLN A 359 6.16 -4.06 13.51
N ALA A 360 5.68 -4.84 12.54
CA ALA A 360 6.49 -5.80 11.80
C ALA A 360 7.66 -5.13 11.04
N GLU A 361 7.45 -3.93 10.50
CA GLU A 361 8.54 -3.13 9.91
C GLU A 361 9.63 -2.83 10.96
N CYS A 362 9.23 -2.37 12.15
CA CYS A 362 10.16 -2.01 13.22
C CYS A 362 10.89 -3.25 13.78
N GLU A 363 10.18 -4.34 14.05
CA GLU A 363 10.74 -5.60 14.54
C GLU A 363 11.81 -6.16 13.59
N SER A 364 11.62 -6.02 12.27
CA SER A 364 12.61 -6.44 11.26
C SER A 364 13.95 -5.69 11.33
N LYS A 365 14.03 -4.58 12.09
CA LYS A 365 15.21 -3.73 12.22
C LYS A 365 15.99 -3.93 13.51
N ILE A 366 15.34 -4.47 14.55
CA ILE A 366 15.93 -4.64 15.89
C ILE A 366 15.97 -6.10 16.36
N GLU A 367 15.49 -7.03 15.53
CA GLU A 367 15.47 -8.48 15.81
C GLU A 367 14.82 -8.83 17.17
N GLU A 368 13.83 -8.02 17.58
CA GLU A 368 13.10 -8.15 18.84
C GLU A 368 11.61 -7.91 18.61
N THR A 369 10.74 -8.64 19.32
CA THR A 369 9.29 -8.39 19.37
C THR A 369 8.98 -7.06 20.05
N LEU A 370 8.05 -6.30 19.47
CA LEU A 370 7.63 -5.00 20.00
C LEU A 370 6.19 -5.03 20.50
N ILE A 371 5.97 -4.57 21.72
CA ILE A 371 4.63 -4.39 22.27
C ILE A 371 4.18 -2.94 21.98
N PRO A 372 3.12 -2.71 21.17
CA PRO A 372 2.62 -1.37 20.93
C PRO A 372 1.98 -0.82 22.21
N VAL A 373 2.35 0.41 22.58
CA VAL A 373 1.85 1.08 23.79
C VAL A 373 0.73 2.04 23.45
N CYS A 374 1.02 3.03 22.59
CA CYS A 374 0.05 4.05 22.20
C CYS A 374 0.49 4.79 20.92
N ILE A 375 -0.41 5.59 20.37
CA ILE A 375 -0.12 6.59 19.34
C ILE A 375 -0.33 7.97 19.96
N SER A 376 0.66 8.85 19.83
CA SER A 376 0.56 10.20 20.38
C SER A 376 1.30 11.23 19.53
N PRO A 377 0.95 12.53 19.66
CA PRO A 377 1.74 13.62 19.11
C PRO A 377 3.20 13.57 19.59
N PHE A 378 4.12 14.00 18.74
CA PHE A 378 5.55 13.94 19.00
C PHE A 378 6.24 15.26 18.69
N ASP A 379 6.91 15.81 19.70
CA ASP A 379 7.78 16.98 19.58
C ASP A 379 9.24 16.52 19.57
N GLU A 380 9.82 16.43 18.38
CA GLU A 380 11.20 15.98 18.19
C GLU A 380 12.22 16.85 18.92
N ASN A 381 11.98 18.16 19.07
CA ASN A 381 12.92 19.05 19.74
C ASN A 381 13.04 18.71 21.23
N LYS A 382 11.92 18.35 21.86
CA LYS A 382 11.89 17.94 23.27
C LYS A 382 12.66 16.65 23.54
N TRP A 383 12.70 15.75 22.55
CA TRP A 383 13.29 14.42 22.71
C TRP A 383 14.66 14.27 22.09
N LYS A 384 15.13 15.22 21.27
CA LYS A 384 16.33 15.14 20.43
C LYS A 384 17.56 14.53 21.12
N GLU A 385 17.85 14.92 22.35
CA GLU A 385 19.00 14.42 23.11
C GLU A 385 18.86 12.97 23.60
N SER A 386 17.62 12.52 23.75
CA SER A 386 17.22 11.20 24.25
C SER A 386 16.97 10.18 23.13
N LEU A 387 17.05 10.56 21.86
CA LEU A 387 16.83 9.65 20.73
C LEU A 387 18.14 9.04 20.23
N ILE A 388 18.09 7.75 19.88
CA ILE A 388 19.08 7.05 19.07
C ILE A 388 18.35 6.57 17.83
N GLU A 389 18.65 7.15 16.68
CA GLU A 389 18.07 6.73 15.42
C GLU A 389 18.56 5.33 15.04
N ILE A 390 17.61 4.46 14.69
CA ILE A 390 17.85 3.09 14.24
C ILE A 390 17.69 3.03 12.72
N ASP A 391 16.61 3.62 12.21
CA ASP A 391 16.28 3.71 10.78
C ASP A 391 15.39 4.95 10.55
N ASP A 392 15.02 5.22 9.30
CA ASP A 392 14.20 6.35 8.85
C ASP A 392 12.93 6.56 9.71
N GLY A 393 13.01 7.52 10.63
CA GLY A 393 11.94 7.87 11.57
C GLY A 393 11.69 6.85 12.69
N PHE A 394 12.57 5.86 12.87
CA PHE A 394 12.52 4.85 13.92
C PHE A 394 13.65 5.06 14.92
N TYR A 395 13.31 5.24 16.20
CA TYR A 395 14.27 5.61 17.24
C TYR A 395 14.13 4.70 18.46
N ARG A 396 15.25 4.42 19.11
CA ARG A 396 15.31 3.94 20.49
C ARG A 396 15.49 5.11 21.44
N ILE A 397 14.81 5.10 22.58
CA ILE A 397 14.97 6.11 23.62
C ILE A 397 16.12 5.70 24.56
N LYS A 398 17.07 6.62 24.75
CA LYS A 398 18.14 6.46 25.75
C LYS A 398 17.50 6.31 27.11
N LYS A 399 17.84 5.24 27.83
CA LYS A 399 17.58 5.16 29.26
C LYS A 399 18.26 6.37 29.90
N LYS A 400 17.48 7.33 30.42
CA LYS A 400 18.05 8.39 31.28
C LYS A 400 18.82 7.65 32.36
N GLY A 401 20.13 7.87 32.41
CA GLY A 401 20.99 7.08 33.24
C GLY A 401 20.42 6.98 34.66
N LEU A 402 20.29 5.75 35.14
CA LEU A 402 20.60 5.37 36.52
C LEU A 402 22.08 5.69 36.86
N ASN A 403 22.59 6.84 36.37
CA ASN A 403 23.86 7.46 36.69
C ASN A 403 23.65 8.55 37.75
N ARG A 404 22.53 8.52 38.49
CA ARG A 404 22.63 8.94 39.88
C ARG A 404 23.45 7.82 40.52
N GLU A 405 24.70 8.11 40.88
CA GLU A 405 25.29 7.42 42.02
C GLU A 405 24.18 7.32 43.08
N PRO A 406 23.95 6.17 43.72
CA PRO A 406 23.00 6.12 44.80
C PRO A 406 23.39 7.25 45.75
N GLU A 407 22.58 8.31 45.80
CA GLU A 407 22.67 9.29 46.87
C GLU A 407 22.67 8.42 48.10
N LYS A 408 23.80 8.39 48.82
CA LYS A 408 23.93 7.61 50.05
C LYS A 408 22.69 7.94 50.84
N THR A 409 21.73 7.01 50.85
CA THR A 409 20.57 7.11 51.69
C THR A 409 21.20 7.22 53.06
N LYS A 410 21.14 8.41 53.66
CA LYS A 410 21.44 8.55 55.07
C LYS A 410 20.51 7.54 55.71
N ILE A 411 21.07 6.42 56.14
CA ILE A 411 20.46 5.56 57.13
C ILE A 411 20.31 6.52 58.30
N ILE A 412 19.10 7.05 58.45
CA ILE A 412 18.69 7.68 59.69
C ILE A 412 18.67 6.47 60.63
N GLU A 413 19.70 6.36 61.46
CA GLU A 413 19.68 5.46 62.59
C GLU A 413 18.39 5.75 63.35
N GLU A 414 17.56 4.72 63.52
CA GLU A 414 16.37 4.75 64.37
C GLU A 414 16.82 5.09 65.79
N GLU A 415 16.87 6.37 66.13
CA GLU A 415 16.95 6.81 67.52
C GLU A 415 15.63 6.48 68.23
N GLU A 416 15.77 5.57 69.19
CA GLU A 416 14.83 5.11 70.20
C GLU A 416 13.73 6.13 70.58
N PHE A 417 12.51 5.91 70.12
CA PHE A 417 11.32 6.43 70.77
C PHE A 417 10.93 5.49 71.92
N ARG A 418 11.62 5.60 73.06
CA ARG A 418 11.15 5.03 74.33
C ARG A 418 9.96 5.87 74.84
N ILE A 419 8.77 5.29 74.75
CA ILE A 419 7.57 5.78 75.44
C ILE A 419 7.54 5.12 76.81
N ASP A 420 7.85 5.87 77.87
CA ASP A 420 7.56 5.49 79.24
C ASP A 420 6.07 5.77 79.54
N PHE A 421 5.29 4.68 79.65
CA PHE A 421 4.02 4.69 80.36
C PHE A 421 4.29 4.05 81.73
N LEU A 422 4.21 4.83 82.81
CA LEU A 422 3.73 4.47 84.16
C LEU A 422 4.08 5.58 85.17
N GLN A 423 3.13 6.48 85.42
CA GLN A 423 2.60 6.80 86.77
C GLN A 423 1.33 7.64 86.67
#